data_AF-A0A1G3KRB3-F1
#
_entry.id   AF-A0A1G3KRB3-F1
#
_cell.length_a   1.000
_cell.length_b   1.000
_cell.length_c   1.000
_cell.angle_alpha   90.00
_cell.angle_beta   90.00
_cell.angle_gamma   90.00
#
_symmetry.space_group_name_H-M   'P 1'
#
loop_
_entity.id
_entity.type
_entity.pdbx_description
1 polymer ?
#
loop_
_entity_poly.entity_id
_entity_poly.type
_entity_poly.pdbx_seq_one_letter_code
_entity_poly.pdbx_strand_id
1 'polypeptide(L)'
;MNAPISTIAPAKDDVAILAAWGRRSVACAIYATLPFSDCPKVEYTPEEQAQLDVMDAAEILICDATATSPQGAAIQLWTALAHMEQDRDAEAAINIMDLDWFLTDETRFDWDVRLILAALRSLRAMGGAA
;
A
#
# COMPACT_ATOMS: atom_id res chain seq x y z
N MET A 1 42.64 3.84 4.93
CA MET A 1 41.60 3.00 5.54
C MET A 1 40.42 3.03 4.59
N ASN A 2 40.16 1.94 3.88
CA ASN A 2 38.99 1.83 3.01
C ASN A 2 37.88 1.17 3.83
N ALA A 3 36.78 1.88 4.05
CA ALA A 3 35.59 1.30 4.65
C ALA A 3 35.04 0.23 3.69
N PRO A 4 34.52 -0.91 4.20
CA PRO A 4 33.82 -1.87 3.37
C PRO A 4 32.57 -1.19 2.79
N ILE A 5 32.47 -1.18 1.47
CA ILE A 5 31.20 -0.90 0.78
C ILE A 5 30.31 -2.09 1.12
N SER A 6 29.35 -1.91 2.04
CA SER A 6 28.24 -2.84 2.16
C SER A 6 27.51 -2.83 0.82
N THR A 7 27.64 -3.90 0.06
CA THR A 7 26.79 -4.18 -1.09
C THR A 7 25.39 -4.36 -0.54
N ILE A 8 24.61 -3.28 -0.50
CA ILE A 8 23.15 -3.36 -0.31
C ILE A 8 22.67 -4.25 -1.43
N ALA A 9 22.09 -5.40 -1.11
CA ALA A 9 21.52 -6.30 -2.12
C ALA A 9 20.23 -5.63 -2.65
N PRO A 10 20.24 -4.94 -3.81
CA PRO A 10 19.17 -4.03 -4.24
C PRO A 10 18.00 -4.80 -4.89
N ALA A 11 17.68 -5.98 -4.37
CA ALA A 11 16.71 -6.88 -4.99
C ALA A 11 15.90 -7.70 -3.99
N LYS A 12 16.42 -7.96 -2.78
CA LYS A 12 15.71 -8.81 -1.80
C LYS A 12 14.52 -8.07 -1.17
N ASP A 13 14.73 -6.80 -0.85
CA ASP A 13 13.72 -5.99 -0.14
C ASP A 13 12.57 -5.61 -1.08
N ASP A 14 12.85 -5.17 -2.32
CA ASP A 14 11.78 -4.89 -3.30
C ASP A 14 10.94 -6.14 -3.64
N VAL A 15 11.56 -7.32 -3.75
CA VAL A 15 10.82 -8.58 -3.94
C VAL A 15 9.95 -8.89 -2.72
N ALA A 16 10.45 -8.63 -1.50
CA ALA A 16 9.68 -8.80 -0.28
C ALA A 16 8.49 -7.82 -0.20
N ILE A 17 8.70 -6.56 -0.57
CA ILE A 17 7.66 -5.52 -0.64
C ILE A 17 6.56 -5.93 -1.63
N LEU A 18 6.93 -6.35 -2.83
CA LEU A 18 5.98 -6.83 -3.86
C LEU A 18 5.18 -8.04 -3.37
N ALA A 19 5.84 -9.02 -2.77
CA ALA A 19 5.17 -10.20 -2.23
C ALA A 19 4.26 -9.85 -1.04
N ALA A 20 4.65 -8.90 -0.20
CA ALA A 20 3.83 -8.40 0.90
C ALA A 20 2.59 -7.68 0.38
N TRP A 21 2.74 -6.78 -0.58
CA TRP A 21 1.60 -6.12 -1.24
C TRP A 21 0.62 -7.12 -1.83
N GLY A 22 1.12 -8.14 -2.55
CA GLY A 22 0.25 -9.20 -3.08
C GLY A 22 -0.56 -9.93 -2.01
N ARG A 23 0.03 -10.22 -0.83
CA ARG A 23 -0.70 -10.81 0.29
C ARG A 23 -1.73 -9.85 0.88
N ARG A 24 -1.35 -8.58 1.07
CA ARG A 24 -2.23 -7.52 1.56
C ARG A 24 -3.45 -7.36 0.65
N SER A 25 -3.26 -7.17 -0.65
CA SER A 25 -4.36 -6.98 -1.62
C SER A 25 -5.32 -8.17 -1.65
N VAL A 26 -4.82 -9.41 -1.54
CA VAL A 26 -5.70 -10.60 -1.45
C VAL A 26 -6.50 -10.61 -0.16
N ALA A 27 -5.88 -10.30 0.98
CA ALA A 27 -6.57 -10.22 2.27
C ALA A 27 -7.61 -9.10 2.29
N CYS A 28 -7.31 -7.91 1.75
CA CYS A 28 -8.28 -6.83 1.57
C CYS A 28 -9.48 -7.29 0.72
N ALA A 29 -9.22 -7.96 -0.40
CA ALA A 29 -10.28 -8.45 -1.27
C ALA A 29 -11.18 -9.48 -0.57
N ILE A 30 -10.62 -10.38 0.24
CA ILE A 30 -11.40 -11.33 1.04
C ILE A 30 -12.21 -10.57 2.11
N TYR A 31 -11.56 -9.68 2.86
CA TYR A 31 -12.18 -8.88 3.91
C TYR A 31 -13.38 -8.07 3.38
N ALA A 32 -13.24 -7.45 2.22
CA ALA A 32 -14.32 -6.70 1.55
C ALA A 32 -15.54 -7.56 1.15
N THR A 33 -15.41 -8.89 1.11
CA THR A 33 -16.53 -9.81 0.85
C THR A 33 -17.19 -10.36 2.12
N LEU A 34 -16.61 -10.13 3.29
CA LEU A 34 -17.17 -10.60 4.55
C LEU A 34 -18.42 -9.79 4.92
N PRO A 35 -19.40 -10.39 5.64
CA PRO A 35 -20.60 -9.68 6.06
C PRO A 35 -20.27 -8.47 6.95
N PHE A 36 -20.48 -7.26 6.44
CA PHE A 36 -20.28 -6.03 7.19
C PHE A 36 -21.39 -5.82 8.23
N SER A 37 -21.02 -5.55 9.49
CA SER A 37 -21.96 -5.14 10.54
C SER A 37 -21.94 -3.62 10.70
N ASP A 38 -23.02 -2.95 10.28
CA ASP A 38 -23.22 -1.50 10.47
C ASP A 38 -23.37 -1.06 11.95
N CYS A 39 -23.37 -1.99 12.89
CA CYS A 39 -23.44 -1.68 14.32
C CYS A 39 -22.08 -1.17 14.84
N PRO A 40 -21.98 0.09 15.30
CA PRO A 40 -20.75 0.56 15.91
C PRO A 40 -20.50 -0.24 17.20
N LYS A 41 -19.27 -0.78 17.35
CA LYS A 41 -18.73 -1.56 18.49
C LYS A 41 -18.95 -3.08 18.46
N VAL A 42 -19.19 -3.70 17.30
CA VAL A 42 -19.09 -5.16 17.21
C VAL A 42 -17.60 -5.53 17.11
N GLU A 43 -17.15 -6.46 17.97
CA GLU A 43 -15.81 -7.04 17.84
C GLU A 43 -15.68 -7.76 16.50
N TYR A 44 -14.51 -7.68 15.87
CA TYR A 44 -14.25 -8.42 14.64
C TYR A 44 -14.52 -9.90 14.86
N THR A 45 -15.24 -10.50 13.91
CA THR A 45 -15.35 -11.95 13.83
C THR A 45 -13.96 -12.58 13.65
N PRO A 46 -13.78 -13.86 14.01
CA PRO A 46 -12.50 -14.55 13.77
C PRO A 46 -12.04 -14.52 12.31
N GLU A 47 -12.98 -14.49 11.35
CA GLU A 47 -12.67 -14.42 9.92
C GLU A 47 -12.19 -13.03 9.51
N GLU A 48 -12.83 -11.96 10.00
CA GLU A 48 -12.38 -10.58 9.82
C GLU A 48 -10.99 -10.37 10.43
N GLN A 49 -10.81 -10.79 11.68
CA GLN A 49 -9.53 -10.67 12.38
C GLN A 49 -8.42 -11.43 11.65
N ALA A 50 -8.69 -12.62 11.12
CA ALA A 50 -7.69 -13.37 10.36
C ALA A 50 -7.23 -12.63 9.09
N GLN A 51 -8.10 -11.86 8.41
CA GLN A 51 -7.66 -11.06 7.27
C GLN A 51 -6.91 -9.81 7.73
N LEU A 52 -7.36 -9.14 8.80
CA LEU A 52 -6.67 -8.00 9.41
C LEU A 52 -5.24 -8.37 9.83
N ASP A 53 -5.03 -9.52 10.47
CA ASP A 53 -3.71 -10.00 10.86
C ASP A 53 -2.77 -10.20 9.64
N VAL A 54 -3.32 -10.66 8.50
CA VAL A 54 -2.54 -10.83 7.26
C VAL A 54 -2.17 -9.48 6.65
N MET A 55 -3.11 -8.52 6.66
CA MET A 55 -2.87 -7.15 6.19
C MET A 55 -1.81 -6.48 7.05
N ASP A 56 -1.96 -6.49 8.37
CA ASP A 56 -1.02 -5.90 9.33
C ASP A 56 0.39 -6.48 9.17
N ALA A 57 0.53 -7.81 9.11
CA ALA A 57 1.83 -8.45 8.94
C ALA A 57 2.51 -8.09 7.60
N ALA A 58 1.72 -7.91 6.53
CA ALA A 58 2.25 -7.47 5.24
C ALA A 58 2.66 -5.99 5.26
N GLU A 59 1.84 -5.13 5.88
CA GLU A 59 2.11 -3.70 5.98
C GLU A 59 3.33 -3.39 6.85
N ILE A 60 3.51 -4.09 7.98
CA ILE A 60 4.73 -4.00 8.79
C ILE A 60 5.97 -4.28 7.93
N LEU A 61 5.94 -5.33 7.11
CA LEU A 61 7.06 -5.66 6.23
C LEU A 61 7.30 -4.57 5.17
N ILE A 62 6.24 -3.99 4.60
CA ILE A 62 6.35 -2.90 3.62
C ILE A 62 6.97 -1.66 4.27
N CYS A 63 6.56 -1.33 5.49
CA CYS A 63 7.06 -0.17 6.25
C CYS A 63 8.52 -0.34 6.68
N ASP A 64 8.92 -1.53 7.12
CA ASP A 64 10.26 -1.79 7.63
C ASP A 64 11.31 -1.99 6.52
N ALA A 65 10.88 -2.40 5.33
CA ALA A 65 11.77 -2.64 4.19
C ALA A 65 12.29 -1.33 3.59
N THR A 66 13.53 -1.34 3.07
CA THR A 66 14.06 -0.22 2.29
C THR A 66 13.84 -0.48 0.81
N ALA A 67 12.90 0.24 0.20
CA ALA A 67 12.70 0.17 -1.25
C ALA A 67 13.94 0.67 -1.99
N THR A 68 14.40 -0.09 -2.99
CA THR A 68 15.52 0.30 -3.87
C THR A 68 15.08 0.45 -5.33
N SER A 69 13.82 0.17 -5.63
CA SER A 69 13.19 0.37 -6.93
C SER A 69 12.06 1.41 -6.86
N PRO A 70 11.72 2.06 -8.01
CA PRO A 70 10.54 2.91 -8.08
C PRO A 70 9.25 2.18 -7.70
N GLN A 71 9.13 0.90 -8.05
CA GLN A 71 7.98 0.07 -7.70
C GLN A 71 7.84 -0.14 -6.18
N GLY A 72 8.94 -0.48 -5.51
CA GLY A 72 8.94 -0.69 -4.06
C GLY A 72 8.55 0.59 -3.33
N ALA A 73 9.09 1.73 -3.77
CA ALA A 73 8.74 3.03 -3.20
C ALA A 73 7.26 3.38 -3.47
N ALA A 74 6.74 3.06 -4.65
CA ALA A 74 5.33 3.28 -4.98
C ALA A 74 4.41 2.46 -4.08
N ILE A 75 4.75 1.20 -3.78
CA ILE A 75 3.98 0.36 -2.86
C ILE A 75 3.94 0.96 -1.45
N GLN A 76 5.06 1.49 -0.95
CA GLN A 76 5.07 2.16 0.37
C GLN A 76 4.14 3.38 0.40
N LEU A 77 4.06 4.14 -0.69
CA LEU A 77 3.14 5.27 -0.82
C LEU A 77 1.67 4.81 -0.94
N TRP A 78 1.39 3.71 -1.64
CA TRP A 78 0.06 3.12 -1.70
C TRP A 78 -0.40 2.60 -0.34
N THR A 79 0.50 1.98 0.43
CA THR A 79 0.24 1.60 1.82
C THR A 79 -0.08 2.84 2.67
N ALA A 80 0.63 3.95 2.49
CA ALA A 80 0.30 5.19 3.20
C ALA A 80 -1.10 5.71 2.86
N LEU A 81 -1.48 5.70 1.57
CA LEU A 81 -2.82 6.11 1.12
C LEU A 81 -3.93 5.26 1.76
N ALA A 82 -3.72 3.95 1.95
CA ALA A 82 -4.70 3.07 2.59
C ALA A 82 -5.04 3.46 4.03
N HIS A 83 -4.14 4.18 4.71
CA HIS A 83 -4.35 4.68 6.08
C HIS A 83 -4.88 6.10 6.13
N MET A 84 -4.88 6.82 5.01
CA MET A 84 -5.36 8.19 4.89
C MET A 84 -6.77 8.24 4.31
N GLU A 85 -7.04 7.40 3.32
CA GLU A 85 -8.30 7.33 2.60
C GLU A 85 -9.07 6.06 2.99
N GLN A 86 -10.16 6.24 3.73
CA GLN A 86 -11.00 5.14 4.21
C GLN A 86 -12.37 5.08 3.50
N ASP A 87 -12.55 5.91 2.46
CA ASP A 87 -13.71 5.80 1.59
C ASP A 87 -13.62 4.52 0.74
N ARG A 88 -14.77 3.87 0.51
CA ARG A 88 -14.83 2.55 -0.16
C ARG A 88 -14.30 2.59 -1.60
N ASP A 89 -14.60 3.64 -2.35
CA ASP A 89 -14.16 3.74 -3.74
C ASP A 89 -12.65 4.01 -3.79
N ALA A 90 -12.14 4.81 -2.85
CA ALA A 90 -10.71 5.05 -2.70
C ALA A 90 -9.95 3.79 -2.30
N GLU A 91 -10.48 3.03 -1.34
CA GLU A 91 -9.89 1.76 -0.91
C GLU A 91 -9.81 0.76 -2.08
N ALA A 92 -10.87 0.66 -2.89
CA ALA A 92 -10.87 -0.18 -4.08
C ALA A 92 -9.79 0.23 -5.08
N ALA A 93 -9.66 1.53 -5.36
CA ALA A 93 -8.63 2.08 -6.25
C ALA A 93 -7.21 1.84 -5.71
N ILE A 94 -6.99 2.02 -4.40
CA ILE A 94 -5.70 1.78 -3.73
C ILE A 94 -5.29 0.31 -3.85
N ASN A 95 -6.21 -0.62 -3.62
CA ASN A 95 -5.90 -2.05 -3.60
C ASN A 95 -5.43 -2.61 -4.96
N ILE A 96 -5.80 -1.93 -6.06
CA ILE A 96 -5.33 -2.23 -7.42
C ILE A 96 -4.29 -1.24 -7.94
N MET A 97 -3.86 -0.27 -7.12
CA MET A 97 -2.94 0.81 -7.48
C MET A 97 -3.40 1.61 -8.71
N ASP A 98 -4.68 2.01 -8.74
CA ASP A 98 -5.24 2.81 -9.84
C ASP A 98 -4.98 4.31 -9.62
N LEU A 99 -3.77 4.78 -9.97
CA LEU A 99 -3.44 6.20 -9.89
C LEU A 99 -4.39 7.07 -10.74
N ASP A 100 -4.84 6.59 -11.90
CA ASP A 100 -5.63 7.42 -12.82
C ASP A 100 -7.01 7.77 -12.25
N TRP A 101 -7.58 6.88 -11.44
CA TRP A 101 -8.79 7.17 -10.65
C TRP A 101 -8.59 8.37 -9.71
N PHE A 102 -7.48 8.43 -8.99
CA PHE A 102 -7.14 9.55 -8.10
C PHE A 102 -6.90 10.85 -8.89
N LEU A 103 -6.30 10.75 -10.08
CA LEU A 103 -5.99 11.91 -10.92
C LEU A 103 -7.21 12.49 -11.65
N THR A 104 -8.31 11.75 -11.73
CA THR A 104 -9.55 12.22 -12.36
C THR A 104 -10.14 13.44 -11.63
N ASP A 105 -10.02 13.48 -10.30
CA ASP A 105 -10.37 14.64 -9.47
C ASP A 105 -9.36 14.79 -8.33
N GLU A 106 -8.11 15.15 -8.67
CA GLU A 106 -7.04 15.33 -7.69
C GLU A 106 -7.34 16.45 -6.68
N THR A 107 -8.20 17.41 -7.04
CA THR A 107 -8.48 18.59 -6.20
C THR A 107 -9.39 18.32 -5.01
N ARG A 108 -10.09 17.18 -4.97
CA ARG A 108 -10.93 16.81 -3.83
C ARG A 108 -10.14 16.36 -2.61
N PHE A 109 -8.88 15.99 -2.79
CA PHE A 109 -8.01 15.50 -1.72
C PHE A 109 -7.24 16.64 -1.08
N ASP A 110 -6.88 16.46 0.20
CA ASP A 110 -6.03 17.42 0.91
C ASP A 110 -4.57 17.33 0.44
N TRP A 111 -3.75 18.30 0.85
CA TRP A 111 -2.39 18.50 0.38
C TRP A 111 -1.47 17.30 0.63
N ASP A 112 -1.62 16.61 1.73
CA ASP A 112 -0.83 15.42 2.08
C ASP A 112 -1.03 14.29 1.05
N VAL A 113 -2.28 13.96 0.73
CA VAL A 113 -2.63 12.98 -0.31
C VAL A 113 -2.12 13.45 -1.68
N ARG A 114 -2.33 14.72 -2.02
CA ARG A 114 -1.87 15.28 -3.30
C ARG A 114 -0.35 15.21 -3.47
N LEU A 115 0.42 15.40 -2.39
CA LEU A 115 1.87 15.22 -2.40
C LEU A 115 2.25 13.76 -2.67
N ILE A 116 1.53 12.80 -2.09
CA ILE A 116 1.72 11.37 -2.36
C ILE A 116 1.38 11.04 -3.83
N LEU A 117 0.26 11.55 -4.37
CA LEU A 117 -0.12 11.35 -5.77
C LEU A 117 0.92 11.93 -6.74
N ALA A 118 1.50 13.09 -6.43
CA ALA A 118 2.60 13.66 -7.21
C ALA A 118 3.87 12.80 -7.18
N ALA A 119 4.20 12.21 -6.02
CA ALA A 119 5.31 11.27 -5.88
C ALA A 119 5.05 9.98 -6.69
N LEU A 120 3.85 9.40 -6.59
CA LEU A 120 3.44 8.23 -7.38
C LEU A 120 3.54 8.49 -8.89
N ARG A 121 3.06 9.65 -9.37
CA ARG A 121 3.20 10.05 -10.78
C ARG A 121 4.67 10.13 -11.22
N SER A 122 5.53 10.66 -10.35
CA SER A 122 6.98 10.74 -10.62
C SER A 122 7.63 9.36 -10.68
N LEU A 123 7.30 8.47 -9.75
CA LEU A 123 7.78 7.09 -9.74
C LEU A 123 7.31 6.31 -10.97
N ARG A 124 6.06 6.53 -11.42
CA ARG A 124 5.54 5.98 -12.68
C ARG A 124 6.39 6.38 -13.88
N ALA A 125 6.73 7.67 -13.97
CA ALA A 125 7.58 8.20 -15.04
C ALA A 125 9.02 7.65 -15.00
N MET A 126 9.51 7.22 -13.83
CA MET A 126 10.81 6.56 -13.65
C MET A 126 10.78 5.06 -13.96
N GLY A 127 9.65 4.50 -14.38
CA GLY A 127 9.48 3.08 -14.69
C GLY A 127 8.95 2.21 -13.55
N GLY A 128 8.43 2.82 -12.48
CA GLY A 128 7.56 2.11 -11.54
C GLY A 128 6.17 1.86 -12.15
N ALA A 129 5.51 0.77 -11.78
CA ALA A 129 4.07 0.68 -11.89
C ALA A 129 3.48 1.48 -10.72
N ALA A 130 2.87 2.61 -11.07
CA ALA A 130 1.94 3.32 -10.21
C ALA A 130 0.54 3.13 -10.76
#